data_AF-A0A955XNG5-F1
#
_entry.id   AF-A0A955XNG5-F1
#
_cell.length_a   1.000
_cell.length_b   1.000
_cell.length_c   1.000
_cell.angle_alpha   90.00
_cell.angle_beta   90.00
_cell.angle_gamma   90.00
#
_symmetry.space_group_name_H-M   'P 1'
#
loop_
_entity.id
_entity.type
_entity.pdbx_description
1 polymer ?
#
loop_
_entity_poly.entity_id
_entity_poly.type
_entity_poly.pdbx_seq_one_letter_code
_entity_poly.pdbx_strand_id
1 'polypeptide(L)'
;MLLGMLVVALAAPPTIDYANATSQLGARSGTWSHGATDLFDGRDDTAWCAGADGLGLGERIGVEFSRPVRVDRIRIAAGDPVRFGAFAPANRPRVVTLSNMDYVWQVVLPDDGQPFEMPLPPPFTGRQMVVQIDGVYDHGGRHVCLAELTLFDGDRPVRMAALTAQKGQPTLEGVWVRIEAQSPETFLVFYRDGRLRTRSHPDMAEPLPDRWGRWSWRPDALLRMTLEGDRLDGDAMVTPHSDGRLRLALTGPFDGRWVPYVPETGFVSDLR
;
A
#
# COMPACT_ATOMS: atom_id res chain seq x y z
N MET A 1 -37.33 -27.75 -26.68
CA MET A 1 -36.56 -27.61 -25.43
C MET A 1 -35.25 -26.90 -25.76
N LEU A 2 -35.14 -25.60 -25.50
CA LEU A 2 -33.88 -24.87 -25.62
C LEU A 2 -33.16 -24.96 -24.27
N LEU A 3 -32.01 -25.66 -24.24
CA LEU A 3 -31.09 -25.68 -23.11
C LEU A 3 -30.34 -24.34 -23.09
N GLY A 4 -30.64 -23.47 -22.12
CA GLY A 4 -29.84 -22.28 -21.85
C GLY A 4 -28.53 -22.67 -21.17
N MET A 5 -27.40 -22.51 -21.85
CA MET A 5 -26.09 -22.54 -21.21
C MET A 5 -25.96 -21.31 -20.31
N LEU A 6 -25.90 -21.55 -18.99
CA LEU A 6 -25.57 -20.52 -18.02
C LEU A 6 -24.04 -20.33 -18.04
N VAL A 7 -23.58 -19.24 -18.65
CA VAL A 7 -22.17 -18.81 -18.50
C VAL A 7 -22.06 -18.14 -17.14
N VAL A 8 -21.47 -18.84 -16.17
CA VAL A 8 -21.06 -18.22 -14.90
C VAL A 8 -19.76 -17.47 -15.16
N ALA A 9 -19.82 -16.14 -15.25
CA ALA A 9 -18.62 -15.32 -15.28
C ALA A 9 -17.90 -15.46 -13.92
N LEU A 10 -16.71 -16.06 -13.92
CA LEU A 10 -15.85 -16.10 -12.74
C LEU A 10 -15.41 -14.67 -12.41
N ALA A 11 -15.67 -14.22 -11.18
CA ALA A 11 -15.15 -12.96 -10.69
C ALA A 11 -13.61 -13.01 -10.65
N ALA A 12 -12.96 -11.89 -11.00
CA ALA A 12 -11.52 -11.77 -10.95
C ALA A 12 -10.96 -12.13 -9.56
N PRO A 13 -9.75 -12.73 -9.49
CA PRO A 13 -9.08 -12.98 -8.21
C PRO A 13 -8.87 -11.65 -7.48
N PRO A 14 -8.92 -11.65 -6.14
CA PRO A 14 -8.66 -10.42 -5.40
C PRO A 14 -7.19 -10.02 -5.55
N THR A 15 -6.99 -8.71 -5.67
CA THR A 15 -5.68 -8.05 -5.70
C THR A 15 -5.45 -7.19 -4.46
N ILE A 16 -4.18 -6.90 -4.18
CA ILE A 16 -3.76 -5.76 -3.36
C ILE A 16 -3.83 -4.50 -4.24
N ASP A 17 -4.69 -3.55 -3.90
CA ASP A 17 -4.89 -2.35 -4.72
C ASP A 17 -3.92 -1.23 -4.40
N TYR A 18 -3.47 -1.13 -3.14
CA TYR A 18 -2.38 -0.26 -2.74
C TYR A 18 -1.72 -0.77 -1.46
N ALA A 19 -0.48 -0.32 -1.26
CA ALA A 19 0.24 -0.42 -0.01
C ALA A 19 0.90 0.93 0.28
N ASN A 20 0.92 1.34 1.55
CA ASN A 20 1.61 2.55 2.01
C ASN A 20 2.34 2.28 3.32
N ALA A 21 3.48 2.96 3.50
CA ALA A 21 4.31 2.83 4.68
C ALA A 21 4.40 4.15 5.46
N THR A 22 4.67 4.04 6.76
CA THR A 22 5.02 5.18 7.64
C THR A 22 6.22 5.96 7.11
N SER A 23 7.20 5.24 6.59
CA SER A 23 8.31 5.81 5.85
C SER A 23 8.81 4.84 4.80
N GLN A 24 9.57 5.37 3.84
CA GLN A 24 10.24 4.58 2.83
C GLN A 24 11.51 5.29 2.38
N LEU A 25 12.56 4.53 2.09
CA LEU A 25 13.81 5.07 1.60
C LEU A 25 13.58 5.67 0.19
N GLY A 26 13.94 6.93 0.00
CA GLY A 26 13.81 7.60 -1.29
C GLY A 26 14.63 6.92 -2.39
N ALA A 27 14.15 6.97 -3.63
CA ALA A 27 14.86 6.47 -4.79
C ALA A 27 16.22 7.19 -4.96
N ARG A 28 17.34 6.49 -4.73
CA ARG A 28 18.71 7.06 -4.87
C ARG A 28 19.07 7.47 -6.31
N SER A 29 18.39 6.91 -7.29
CA SER A 29 18.49 7.23 -8.71
C SER A 29 17.20 6.71 -9.34
N GLY A 30 16.49 7.52 -10.14
CA GLY A 30 15.10 7.34 -10.62
C GLY A 30 14.75 6.07 -11.42
N THR A 31 15.23 4.90 -10.98
CA THR A 31 15.04 3.56 -11.52
C THR A 31 14.76 2.53 -10.42
N TRP A 32 15.11 2.81 -9.16
CA TRP A 32 14.86 1.94 -8.01
C TRP A 32 13.99 2.62 -6.97
N SER A 33 12.89 1.97 -6.60
CA SER A 33 11.99 2.35 -5.50
C SER A 33 12.27 1.43 -4.30
N HIS A 34 12.08 1.95 -3.09
CA HIS A 34 12.00 1.15 -1.85
C HIS A 34 10.64 1.35 -1.17
N GLY A 35 9.60 1.50 -2.00
CA GLY A 35 8.26 1.82 -1.57
C GLY A 35 7.51 0.60 -1.05
N ALA A 36 6.41 0.85 -0.34
CA ALA A 36 5.60 -0.22 0.24
C ALA A 36 5.09 -1.26 -0.78
N THR A 37 4.94 -0.87 -2.05
CA THR A 37 4.47 -1.78 -3.10
C THR A 37 5.53 -2.76 -3.59
N ASP A 38 6.81 -2.45 -3.38
CA ASP A 38 7.93 -3.35 -3.69
C ASP A 38 7.91 -4.59 -2.79
N LEU A 39 7.24 -4.53 -1.62
CA LEU A 39 7.04 -5.69 -0.74
C LEU A 39 6.09 -6.76 -1.32
N PHE A 40 5.28 -6.43 -2.34
CA PHE A 40 4.22 -7.29 -2.85
C PHE A 40 4.29 -7.51 -4.36
N ASP A 41 5.38 -7.08 -5.00
CA ASP A 41 5.52 -7.12 -6.46
C ASP A 41 5.93 -8.52 -6.98
N GLY A 42 6.23 -9.45 -6.08
CA GLY A 42 6.61 -10.83 -6.40
C GLY A 42 8.03 -10.94 -6.94
N ARG A 43 8.87 -9.92 -6.76
CA ARG A 43 10.26 -9.90 -7.23
C ARG A 43 11.20 -10.09 -6.05
N ASP A 44 12.21 -10.91 -6.28
CA ASP A 44 13.27 -11.18 -5.32
C ASP A 44 14.48 -10.25 -5.53
N ASP A 45 14.28 -9.10 -6.18
CA ASP A 45 15.31 -8.10 -6.45
C ASP A 45 14.89 -6.67 -6.10
N THR A 46 13.77 -6.52 -5.40
CA THR A 46 13.21 -5.27 -4.86
C THR A 46 12.92 -5.44 -3.37
N ALA A 47 12.85 -4.34 -2.63
CA ALA A 47 12.52 -4.36 -1.21
C ALA A 47 11.91 -3.03 -0.78
N TRP A 48 10.93 -3.09 0.11
CA TRP A 48 10.63 -1.95 0.95
C TRP A 48 11.75 -1.77 1.96
N CYS A 49 12.20 -0.53 2.16
CA CYS A 49 13.14 -0.17 3.21
C CYS A 49 12.61 1.05 3.96
N ALA A 50 12.68 1.03 5.29
CA ALA A 50 12.31 2.17 6.11
C ALA A 50 13.13 3.41 5.73
N GLY A 51 12.47 4.56 5.63
CA GLY A 51 13.11 5.85 5.34
C GLY A 51 13.43 6.68 6.59
N ALA A 52 12.82 6.35 7.72
CA ALA A 52 13.12 6.96 9.00
C ALA A 52 14.53 6.59 9.48
N ASP A 53 15.13 7.49 10.26
CA ASP A 53 16.40 7.24 10.91
C ASP A 53 16.25 6.17 12.01
N GLY A 54 17.22 5.26 12.10
CA GLY A 54 17.29 4.24 13.15
C GLY A 54 16.93 2.84 12.66
N LEU A 55 16.64 1.94 13.61
CA LEU A 55 16.43 0.52 13.30
C LEU A 55 15.10 0.25 12.58
N GLY A 56 14.20 1.23 12.45
CA GLY A 56 12.87 1.05 11.86
C GLY A 56 11.87 0.34 12.77
N LEU A 57 12.11 0.33 14.09
CA LEU A 57 11.12 -0.15 15.06
C LEU A 57 9.88 0.75 15.04
N GLY A 58 8.70 0.13 15.04
CA GLY A 58 7.41 0.83 14.95
C GLY A 58 7.02 1.25 13.52
N GLU A 59 7.89 1.02 12.53
CA GLU A 59 7.52 1.25 11.13
C GLU A 59 6.37 0.33 10.72
N ARG A 60 5.44 0.86 9.94
CA ARG A 60 4.22 0.17 9.52
C ARG A 60 4.07 0.24 8.02
N ILE A 61 3.54 -0.83 7.46
CA ILE A 61 3.07 -0.93 6.09
C ILE A 61 1.63 -1.40 6.19
N GLY A 62 0.70 -0.71 5.56
CA GLY A 62 -0.65 -1.22 5.45
C GLY A 62 -1.09 -1.34 4.02
N VAL A 63 -2.07 -2.21 3.88
CA VAL A 63 -2.43 -2.88 2.64
C VAL A 63 -3.94 -2.80 2.54
N GLU A 64 -4.44 -2.42 1.37
CA GLU A 64 -5.86 -2.55 1.05
C GLU A 64 -6.07 -3.49 -0.14
N PHE A 65 -7.01 -4.41 0.01
CA PHE A 65 -7.42 -5.34 -1.01
C PHE A 65 -8.64 -4.81 -1.80
N SER A 66 -8.72 -5.19 -3.08
CA SER A 66 -9.86 -4.94 -3.97
C SER A 66 -11.22 -5.34 -3.39
N ARG A 67 -11.24 -6.42 -2.63
CA ARG A 67 -12.41 -6.97 -1.95
C ARG A 67 -11.97 -7.73 -0.70
N PRO A 68 -12.89 -8.14 0.19
CA PRO A 68 -12.51 -9.02 1.29
C PRO A 68 -11.76 -10.25 0.75
N VAL A 69 -10.57 -10.50 1.31
CA VAL A 69 -9.71 -11.63 0.98
C VAL A 69 -9.58 -12.49 2.21
N ARG A 70 -9.72 -13.81 2.02
CA ARG A 70 -9.33 -14.76 3.04
C ARG A 70 -7.83 -15.01 2.94
N VAL A 71 -7.09 -14.80 4.01
CA VAL A 71 -5.66 -15.09 4.07
C VAL A 71 -5.41 -16.13 5.16
N ASP A 72 -4.77 -17.23 4.79
CA ASP A 72 -4.50 -18.35 5.69
C ASP A 72 -3.03 -18.69 5.87
N ARG A 73 -2.16 -18.08 5.07
CA ARG A 73 -0.72 -18.30 5.10
C ARG A 73 0.01 -17.09 4.58
N ILE A 74 1.21 -16.90 5.10
CA ILE A 74 2.15 -15.86 4.68
C ILE A 74 3.49 -16.48 4.32
N ARG A 75 4.22 -15.83 3.43
CA ARG A 75 5.65 -16.04 3.22
C ARG A 75 6.35 -14.69 3.26
N ILE A 76 7.37 -14.56 4.10
CA ILE A 76 8.15 -13.33 4.30
C ILE A 76 9.60 -13.59 3.90
N ALA A 77 10.14 -12.76 3.02
CA ALA A 77 11.57 -12.65 2.78
C ALA A 77 12.08 -11.36 3.44
N ALA A 78 12.89 -11.52 4.49
CA ALA A 78 13.47 -10.41 5.24
C ALA A 78 14.75 -9.88 4.58
N GLY A 79 15.00 -8.58 4.72
CA GLY A 79 16.22 -7.92 4.22
C GLY A 79 16.09 -7.32 2.82
N ASP A 80 17.24 -6.92 2.27
CA ASP A 80 17.38 -6.40 0.90
C ASP A 80 17.94 -7.52 -0.01
N PRO A 81 17.28 -7.85 -1.12
CA PRO A 81 17.67 -8.99 -1.93
C PRO A 81 19.03 -8.89 -2.65
N VAL A 82 19.49 -10.06 -3.08
CA VAL A 82 20.87 -10.49 -3.36
C VAL A 82 21.57 -9.83 -4.56
N ARG A 83 20.99 -8.84 -5.26
CA ARG A 83 21.68 -8.18 -6.41
C ARG A 83 22.83 -7.25 -6.04
N PHE A 84 23.12 -7.04 -4.75
CA PHE A 84 24.23 -6.19 -4.30
C PHE A 84 25.34 -6.93 -3.53
N GLY A 85 25.49 -8.26 -3.66
CA GLY A 85 26.67 -8.97 -3.14
C GLY A 85 26.93 -8.82 -1.62
N ALA A 86 25.96 -8.27 -0.88
CA ALA A 86 26.09 -7.87 0.50
C ALA A 86 24.76 -8.11 1.20
N PHE A 87 24.53 -9.36 1.60
CA PHE A 87 23.56 -9.74 2.63
C PHE A 87 23.83 -9.06 4.01
N ALA A 88 24.81 -8.14 4.08
CA ALA A 88 25.59 -7.86 5.28
C ALA A 88 25.41 -6.48 5.94
N PRO A 89 24.89 -5.41 5.30
CA PRO A 89 24.67 -4.16 6.04
C PRO A 89 23.21 -3.74 6.18
N ALA A 90 22.21 -4.48 5.69
CA ALA A 90 20.81 -4.10 5.94
C ALA A 90 20.33 -4.73 7.26
N ASN A 91 19.64 -3.95 8.08
CA ASN A 91 18.98 -4.50 9.25
C ASN A 91 17.81 -5.38 8.80
N ARG A 92 17.58 -6.48 9.52
CA ARG A 92 16.51 -7.43 9.19
C ARG A 92 15.44 -7.45 10.26
N PRO A 93 14.16 -7.49 9.91
CA PRO A 93 13.12 -7.68 10.91
C PRO A 93 13.31 -9.01 11.64
N ARG A 94 13.28 -8.95 12.96
CA ARG A 94 13.24 -10.09 13.87
C ARG A 94 11.81 -10.41 14.29
N VAL A 95 11.02 -9.37 14.57
CA VAL A 95 9.61 -9.52 14.95
C VAL A 95 8.77 -8.65 14.03
N VAL A 96 7.80 -9.28 13.37
CA VAL A 96 6.81 -8.61 12.54
C VAL A 96 5.44 -8.87 13.14
N THR A 97 4.70 -7.82 13.44
CA THR A 97 3.30 -7.93 13.81
C THR A 97 2.43 -7.73 12.60
N LEU A 98 1.63 -8.74 12.27
CA LEU A 98 0.56 -8.64 11.31
C LEU A 98 -0.74 -8.39 12.06
N SER A 99 -1.57 -7.48 11.59
CA SER A 99 -2.88 -7.26 12.17
C SER A 99 -3.93 -6.92 11.13
N ASN A 100 -5.17 -7.26 11.45
CA ASN A 100 -6.37 -6.73 10.82
C ASN A 100 -7.34 -6.25 11.92
N MET A 101 -8.61 -6.01 11.58
CA MET A 101 -9.65 -5.63 12.54
C MET A 101 -9.92 -6.68 13.62
N ASP A 102 -9.67 -7.95 13.30
CA ASP A 102 -10.17 -9.09 14.09
C ASP A 102 -9.06 -9.76 14.90
N TYR A 103 -7.83 -9.73 14.39
CA TYR A 103 -6.73 -10.55 14.85
C TYR A 103 -5.38 -9.83 14.76
N VAL A 104 -4.47 -10.25 15.62
CA VAL A 104 -3.07 -9.81 15.65
C VAL A 104 -2.20 -11.07 15.74
N TRP A 105 -1.20 -11.18 14.87
CA TRP A 105 -0.20 -12.23 14.88
C TRP A 105 1.18 -11.61 15.04
N GLN A 106 1.93 -12.07 16.04
CA GLN A 106 3.35 -11.74 16.18
C GLN A 106 4.19 -12.86 15.59
N VAL A 107 4.98 -12.53 14.58
CA VAL A 107 5.81 -13.47 13.83
C VAL A 107 7.27 -13.21 14.17
N VAL A 108 7.96 -14.23 14.67
CA VAL A 108 9.42 -14.18 14.88
C VAL A 108 10.10 -14.77 13.65
N LEU A 109 10.85 -13.94 12.94
CA LEU A 109 11.56 -14.35 11.73
C LEU A 109 12.96 -14.88 12.08
N PRO A 110 13.44 -15.95 11.41
CA PRO A 110 14.82 -16.40 11.53
C PRO A 110 15.79 -15.41 10.87
N ASP A 111 17.04 -15.40 11.35
CA ASP A 111 18.12 -14.57 10.81
C ASP A 111 19.04 -15.35 9.83
N ASP A 112 18.45 -16.16 8.95
CA ASP A 112 19.18 -17.07 8.06
C ASP A 112 19.10 -16.68 6.57
N GLY A 113 18.38 -15.59 6.26
CA GLY A 113 18.21 -15.08 4.90
C GLY A 113 17.31 -15.91 4.00
N GLN A 114 16.68 -16.96 4.54
CA GLN A 114 15.72 -17.75 3.80
C GLN A 114 14.33 -17.16 3.96
N PRO A 115 13.47 -17.25 2.93
CA PRO A 115 12.07 -16.92 3.08
C PRO A 115 11.43 -17.79 4.17
N PHE A 116 10.80 -17.15 5.14
CA PHE A 116 10.06 -17.79 6.21
C PHE A 116 8.59 -17.90 5.83
N GLU A 117 7.99 -19.07 6.04
CA GLU A 117 6.59 -19.32 5.70
C GLU A 117 5.85 -19.89 6.91
N MET A 118 4.65 -19.39 7.17
CA MET A 118 3.81 -19.93 8.26
C MET A 118 2.31 -19.78 7.95
N PRO A 119 1.47 -20.71 8.46
CA PRO A 119 0.04 -20.49 8.48
C PRO A 119 -0.32 -19.33 9.42
N LEU A 120 -1.45 -18.67 9.16
CA LEU A 120 -2.09 -17.73 10.07
C LEU A 120 -3.30 -18.40 10.74
N PRO A 121 -3.18 -18.99 11.93
CA PRO A 121 -4.33 -19.49 12.69
C PRO A 121 -4.87 -18.43 13.67
N PRO A 122 -6.18 -18.12 13.67
CA PRO A 122 -7.15 -18.47 12.62
C PRO A 122 -6.87 -17.69 11.32
N PRO A 123 -7.27 -18.21 10.14
CA PRO A 123 -7.21 -17.41 8.93
C PRO A 123 -8.16 -16.22 9.07
N PHE A 124 -7.80 -15.08 8.51
CA PHE A 124 -8.68 -13.91 8.54
C PHE A 124 -9.36 -13.70 7.19
N THR A 125 -10.49 -13.00 7.21
CA THR A 125 -11.13 -12.48 6.00
C THR A 125 -11.34 -10.99 6.17
N GLY A 126 -10.66 -10.18 5.36
CA GLY A 126 -10.68 -8.74 5.55
C GLY A 126 -10.34 -7.97 4.28
N ARG A 127 -10.60 -6.67 4.30
CA ARG A 127 -10.24 -5.75 3.21
C ARG A 127 -8.87 -5.10 3.42
N GLN A 128 -8.30 -5.19 4.62
CA GLN A 128 -7.08 -4.49 4.99
C GLN A 128 -6.23 -5.36 5.92
N MET A 129 -4.93 -5.07 5.92
CA MET A 129 -3.93 -5.62 6.83
C MET A 129 -2.88 -4.55 7.13
N VAL A 130 -2.31 -4.61 8.33
CA VAL A 130 -1.12 -3.85 8.72
C VAL A 130 0.01 -4.83 9.03
N VAL A 131 1.21 -4.46 8.63
CA VAL A 131 2.49 -5.09 8.92
C VAL A 131 3.30 -4.08 9.73
N GLN A 132 3.70 -4.41 10.95
CA GLN A 132 4.49 -3.55 11.82
C GLN A 132 5.82 -4.23 12.18
N ILE A 133 6.90 -3.46 12.20
CA ILE A 133 8.22 -3.95 12.61
C ILE A 133 8.38 -3.75 14.12
N ASP A 134 8.42 -4.83 14.88
CA ASP A 134 8.49 -4.82 16.36
C ASP A 134 9.85 -5.24 16.92
N GLY A 135 10.70 -5.80 16.08
CA GLY A 135 12.02 -6.22 16.46
C GLY A 135 12.93 -6.31 15.25
N VAL A 136 14.22 -6.09 15.45
CA VAL A 136 15.21 -6.05 14.38
C VAL A 136 16.50 -6.77 14.81
N TYR A 137 17.05 -7.56 13.90
CA TYR A 137 18.45 -7.99 13.94
C TYR A 137 19.31 -6.85 13.42
N ASP A 138 20.08 -6.24 14.31
CA ASP A 138 20.99 -5.14 13.99
C ASP A 138 22.29 -5.70 13.42
N HIS A 139 22.49 -5.46 12.12
CA HIS A 139 23.69 -5.84 11.39
C HIS A 139 24.59 -4.62 11.09
N GLY A 140 24.41 -3.53 11.85
CA GLY A 140 25.11 -2.25 11.64
C GLY A 140 24.52 -1.42 10.49
N GLY A 141 23.32 -1.79 10.04
CA GLY A 141 22.62 -1.11 8.96
C GLY A 141 21.94 0.18 9.40
N ARG A 142 21.70 1.06 8.43
CA ARG A 142 20.95 2.30 8.67
C ARG A 142 19.45 2.12 8.64
N HIS A 143 18.95 1.13 7.90
CA HIS A 143 17.53 0.94 7.64
C HIS A 143 17.19 -0.55 7.72
N VAL A 144 15.97 -0.85 8.17
CA VAL A 144 15.36 -2.17 8.04
C VAL A 144 14.71 -2.32 6.67
N CYS A 145 14.84 -3.48 6.06
CA CYS A 145 14.21 -3.79 4.78
C CYS A 145 13.44 -5.12 4.83
N LEU A 146 12.37 -5.21 4.05
CA LEU A 146 11.68 -6.45 3.72
C LEU A 146 11.61 -6.57 2.20
N ALA A 147 12.09 -7.70 1.68
CA ALA A 147 12.12 -7.98 0.26
C ALA A 147 10.71 -8.29 -0.24
N GLU A 148 10.02 -9.24 0.41
CA GLU A 148 8.72 -9.73 -0.08
C GLU A 148 7.85 -10.19 1.08
N LEU A 149 6.55 -9.90 1.02
CA LEU A 149 5.49 -10.49 1.81
C LEU A 149 4.43 -11.04 0.85
N THR A 150 4.41 -12.36 0.69
CA THR A 150 3.34 -13.04 -0.06
C THR A 150 2.24 -13.46 0.89
N LEU A 151 1.01 -13.04 0.61
CA LEU A 151 -0.21 -13.48 1.29
C LEU A 151 -0.89 -14.56 0.45
N PHE A 152 -1.47 -15.58 1.09
CA PHE A 152 -2.10 -16.70 0.38
C PHE A 152 -3.56 -16.92 0.79
N ASP A 153 -4.42 -17.17 -0.20
CA ASP A 153 -5.77 -17.73 -0.08
C ASP A 153 -5.73 -19.19 -0.55
N GLY A 154 -5.39 -20.09 0.37
CA GLY A 154 -5.04 -21.48 0.06
C GLY A 154 -3.72 -21.57 -0.71
N ASP A 155 -3.76 -22.13 -1.91
CA ASP A 155 -2.58 -22.23 -2.79
C ASP A 155 -2.37 -20.99 -3.67
N ARG A 156 -3.27 -20.01 -3.61
CA ARG A 156 -3.25 -18.84 -4.50
C ARG A 156 -2.60 -17.64 -3.82
N PRO A 157 -1.48 -17.11 -4.35
CA PRO A 157 -0.91 -15.86 -3.86
C PRO A 157 -1.81 -14.68 -4.23
N VAL A 158 -2.04 -13.79 -3.28
CA VAL A 158 -2.72 -12.50 -3.49
C VAL A 158 -1.70 -11.56 -4.13
N ARG A 159 -1.99 -11.05 -5.34
CA ARG A 159 -1.04 -10.25 -6.13
C ARG A 159 -1.36 -8.77 -6.07
N MET A 160 -0.34 -7.93 -6.26
CA MET A 160 -0.55 -6.51 -6.55
C MET A 160 -1.39 -6.31 -7.81
N ALA A 161 -2.30 -5.34 -7.77
CA ALA A 161 -3.02 -4.89 -8.93
C ALA A 161 -2.07 -4.32 -9.98
N ALA A 162 -2.46 -4.43 -11.25
CA ALA A 162 -1.69 -3.89 -12.36
C ALA A 162 -1.52 -2.38 -12.22
N LEU A 163 -0.30 -1.89 -12.46
CA LEU A 163 0.03 -0.47 -12.41
C LEU A 163 -0.48 0.23 -13.67
N THR A 164 -1.31 1.25 -13.50
CA THR A 164 -1.77 2.11 -14.61
C THR A 164 -0.78 3.23 -14.95
N ALA A 165 0.07 3.64 -14.01
CA ALA A 165 1.10 4.64 -14.26
C ALA A 165 2.13 4.14 -15.27
N GLN A 166 2.49 5.02 -16.21
CA GLN A 166 3.52 4.74 -17.21
C GLN A 166 4.92 4.99 -16.63
N LYS A 167 5.94 4.45 -17.30
CA LYS A 167 7.34 4.67 -16.93
C LYS A 167 7.64 6.18 -16.84
N GLY A 168 8.19 6.60 -15.70
CA GLY A 168 8.56 7.99 -15.43
C GLY A 168 7.44 8.84 -14.83
N GLN A 169 6.21 8.32 -14.73
CA GLN A 169 5.14 8.95 -13.97
C GLN A 169 5.23 8.53 -12.49
N PRO A 170 4.99 9.44 -11.54
CA PRO A 170 4.91 9.06 -10.15
C PRO A 170 3.68 8.18 -9.89
N THR A 171 3.82 7.31 -8.92
CA THR A 171 2.75 6.50 -8.34
C THR A 171 1.93 7.35 -7.37
N LEU A 172 0.60 7.30 -7.48
CA LEU A 172 -0.31 8.06 -6.61
C LEU A 172 -1.04 7.18 -5.61
N GLU A 173 -0.87 5.85 -5.67
CA GLU A 173 -1.66 4.93 -4.88
C GLU A 173 -1.61 5.21 -3.38
N GLY A 174 -2.72 4.93 -2.71
CA GLY A 174 -2.89 5.14 -1.28
C GLY A 174 -3.83 6.31 -0.96
N VAL A 175 -3.86 6.64 0.32
CA VAL A 175 -4.75 7.64 0.91
C VAL A 175 -4.10 9.02 0.85
N TRP A 176 -4.87 10.03 0.52
CA TRP A 176 -4.45 11.43 0.41
C TRP A 176 -5.35 12.31 1.25
N VAL A 177 -4.73 13.26 1.93
CA VAL A 177 -5.36 14.17 2.87
C VAL A 177 -5.09 15.62 2.46
N ARG A 178 -6.07 16.48 2.68
CA ARG A 178 -5.95 17.92 2.39
C ARG A 178 -5.12 18.62 3.46
N ILE A 179 -4.10 19.39 3.05
CA ILE A 179 -3.16 20.09 3.96
C ILE A 179 -3.87 21.17 4.79
N GLU A 180 -4.87 21.84 4.21
CA GLU A 180 -5.53 22.99 4.84
C GLU A 180 -6.60 22.60 5.90
N ALA A 181 -6.90 21.31 6.05
CA ALA A 181 -7.94 20.84 6.96
C ALA A 181 -7.33 20.33 8.28
N GLN A 182 -7.56 21.04 9.38
CA GLN A 182 -7.19 20.56 10.72
C GLN A 182 -7.93 19.25 11.08
N SER A 183 -9.08 19.01 10.45
CA SER A 183 -9.82 17.73 10.45
C SER A 183 -10.38 17.49 9.03
N PRO A 184 -9.72 16.67 8.20
CA PRO A 184 -10.16 16.45 6.82
C PRO A 184 -11.45 15.64 6.81
N GLU A 185 -12.57 16.26 6.44
CA GLU A 185 -13.87 15.56 6.30
C GLU A 185 -13.85 14.49 5.20
N THR A 186 -12.91 14.59 4.25
CA THR A 186 -12.81 13.68 3.11
C THR A 186 -11.36 13.36 2.77
N PHE A 187 -11.11 12.09 2.51
CA PHE A 187 -9.89 11.55 1.95
C PHE A 187 -10.09 11.17 0.48
N LEU A 188 -9.03 11.28 -0.31
CA LEU A 188 -8.95 10.67 -1.63
C LEU A 188 -8.14 9.38 -1.53
N VAL A 189 -8.61 8.32 -2.17
CA VAL A 189 -7.88 7.06 -2.22
C VAL A 189 -7.68 6.68 -3.67
N PHE A 190 -6.42 6.71 -4.10
CA PHE A 190 -6.02 6.30 -5.44
C PHE A 190 -5.64 4.83 -5.41
N TYR A 191 -6.20 4.06 -6.33
CA TYR A 191 -5.88 2.65 -6.50
C TYR A 191 -4.95 2.47 -7.68
N ARG A 192 -4.06 1.49 -7.59
CA ARG A 192 -3.02 1.21 -8.58
C ARG A 192 -3.58 0.87 -9.96
N ASP A 193 -4.81 0.34 -10.01
CA ASP A 193 -5.55 0.00 -11.24
C ASP A 193 -6.29 1.19 -11.89
N GLY A 194 -6.04 2.42 -11.43
CA GLY A 194 -6.68 3.63 -11.96
C GLY A 194 -8.06 3.92 -11.37
N ARG A 195 -8.57 3.13 -10.42
CA ARG A 195 -9.75 3.53 -9.64
C ARG A 195 -9.40 4.63 -8.65
N LEU A 196 -10.40 5.44 -8.33
CA LEU A 196 -10.38 6.48 -7.31
C LEU A 196 -11.60 6.27 -6.41
N ARG A 197 -11.49 6.55 -5.11
CA ARG A 197 -12.65 6.81 -4.26
C ARG A 197 -12.46 8.03 -3.36
N THR A 198 -13.56 8.65 -2.98
CA THR A 198 -13.61 9.52 -1.79
C THR A 198 -14.06 8.71 -0.59
N ARG A 199 -13.54 9.05 0.60
CA ARG A 199 -13.94 8.45 1.87
C ARG A 199 -14.09 9.53 2.93
N SER A 200 -15.13 9.48 3.75
CA SER A 200 -15.30 10.42 4.87
C SER A 200 -14.35 10.12 6.03
N HIS A 201 -14.13 11.10 6.90
CA HIS A 201 -13.44 10.85 8.17
C HIS A 201 -14.24 9.89 9.06
N PRO A 202 -13.60 8.91 9.73
CA PRO A 202 -14.30 7.96 10.61
C PRO A 202 -15.10 8.66 11.70
N ASP A 203 -14.50 9.69 12.29
CA ASP A 203 -15.07 10.40 13.44
C ASP A 203 -16.19 11.39 13.05
N MET A 204 -16.61 11.41 11.78
CA MET A 204 -17.78 12.18 11.39
C MET A 204 -19.03 11.59 12.02
N ALA A 205 -19.81 12.45 12.69
CA ALA A 205 -21.12 12.08 13.20
C ALA A 205 -22.06 11.60 12.08
N GLU A 206 -21.91 12.17 10.88
CA GLU A 206 -22.65 11.81 9.68
C GLU A 206 -21.67 11.57 8.52
N PRO A 207 -21.25 10.31 8.30
CA PRO A 207 -20.33 9.95 7.21
C PRO A 207 -20.93 10.26 5.84
N LEU A 208 -20.14 10.90 4.98
CA LEU A 208 -20.51 11.08 3.58
C LEU A 208 -20.39 9.73 2.84
N PRO A 209 -21.30 9.42 1.89
CA PRO A 209 -21.19 8.19 1.12
C PRO A 209 -19.91 8.19 0.28
N ASP A 210 -19.26 7.02 0.21
CA ASP A 210 -18.14 6.80 -0.69
C ASP A 210 -18.58 7.09 -2.14
N ARG A 211 -17.78 7.88 -2.84
CA ARG A 211 -17.96 8.13 -4.28
C ARG A 211 -16.81 7.49 -5.01
N TRP A 212 -17.14 6.71 -6.04
CA TRP A 212 -16.17 6.00 -6.86
C TRP A 212 -15.86 6.78 -8.13
N GLY A 213 -14.73 6.47 -8.75
CA GLY A 213 -14.28 7.15 -9.94
C GLY A 213 -13.03 6.52 -10.55
N ARG A 214 -12.42 7.27 -11.46
CA ARG A 214 -11.17 6.91 -12.13
C ARG A 214 -10.19 8.06 -12.11
N TRP A 215 -8.91 7.71 -12.16
CA TRP A 215 -7.82 8.63 -12.41
C TRP A 215 -6.94 8.12 -13.56
N SER A 216 -6.30 9.04 -14.26
CA SER A 216 -5.36 8.71 -15.32
C SER A 216 -4.40 9.88 -15.56
N TRP A 217 -3.17 9.56 -15.96
CA TRP A 217 -2.24 10.58 -16.44
C TRP A 217 -2.59 11.02 -17.85
N ARG A 218 -2.54 12.33 -18.07
CA ARG A 218 -2.60 12.95 -19.40
C ARG A 218 -1.19 13.12 -19.98
N PRO A 219 -1.05 13.32 -21.31
CA PRO A 219 0.25 13.49 -21.96
C PRO A 219 1.07 14.70 -21.48
N ASP A 220 0.39 15.72 -20.94
CA ASP A 220 0.96 16.94 -20.35
C ASP A 220 1.38 16.76 -18.88
N ALA A 221 1.42 15.52 -18.39
CA ALA A 221 1.67 15.18 -16.99
C ALA A 221 0.66 15.77 -16.00
N LEU A 222 -0.51 16.20 -16.47
CA LEU A 222 -1.65 16.50 -15.59
C LEU A 222 -2.37 15.20 -15.23
N LEU A 223 -2.81 15.11 -13.98
CA LEU A 223 -3.68 14.03 -13.54
C LEU A 223 -5.12 14.39 -13.87
N ARG A 224 -5.82 13.54 -14.62
CA ARG A 224 -7.27 13.65 -14.77
C ARG A 224 -7.95 12.76 -13.75
N MET A 225 -8.97 13.29 -13.08
CA MET A 225 -9.83 12.56 -12.15
C MET A 225 -11.30 12.75 -12.54
N THR A 226 -12.07 11.67 -12.50
CA THR A 226 -13.51 11.69 -12.76
C THR A 226 -14.20 10.83 -11.72
N LEU A 227 -15.18 11.39 -11.00
CA LEU A 227 -16.08 10.61 -10.15
C LEU A 227 -17.37 10.22 -10.87
N GLU A 228 -17.95 9.10 -10.45
CA GLU A 228 -19.26 8.63 -10.85
C GLU A 228 -20.36 9.49 -10.21
N GLY A 229 -21.36 9.89 -11.02
CA GLY A 229 -22.40 10.87 -10.66
C GLY A 229 -22.02 12.29 -11.07
N ASP A 230 -22.85 12.91 -11.92
CA ASP A 230 -22.76 14.28 -12.45
C ASP A 230 -21.34 14.88 -12.55
N ARG A 231 -20.53 14.22 -13.37
CA ARG A 231 -19.32 14.72 -14.06
C ARG A 231 -18.52 15.77 -13.27
N LEU A 232 -17.98 15.31 -12.15
CA LEU A 232 -16.93 16.02 -11.41
C LEU A 232 -15.58 15.68 -12.04
N ASP A 233 -15.21 16.44 -13.07
CA ASP A 233 -13.87 16.39 -13.68
C ASP A 233 -12.95 17.37 -12.92
N GLY A 234 -11.80 16.87 -12.47
CA GLY A 234 -10.73 17.69 -11.89
C GLY A 234 -9.40 17.38 -12.58
N ASP A 235 -8.60 18.42 -12.78
CA ASP A 235 -7.19 18.26 -13.17
C ASP A 235 -6.30 18.53 -11.94
N ALA A 236 -5.24 17.73 -11.78
CA ALA A 236 -4.20 17.96 -10.78
C ALA A 236 -2.86 18.29 -11.43
N MET A 237 -2.15 19.21 -10.79
CA MET A 237 -0.70 19.30 -10.94
C MET A 237 -0.03 18.48 -9.83
N VAL A 238 0.86 17.58 -10.22
CA VAL A 238 1.63 16.74 -9.29
C VAL A 238 3.05 17.28 -9.20
N THR A 239 3.49 17.63 -8.00
CA THR A 239 4.83 18.18 -7.78
C THR A 239 5.60 17.35 -6.76
N PRO A 240 6.86 16.95 -7.07
CA PRO A 240 7.78 16.45 -6.06
C PRO A 240 8.10 17.56 -5.06
N HIS A 241 8.13 17.22 -3.78
CA HIS A 241 8.60 18.10 -2.73
C HIS A 241 10.03 17.70 -2.29
N SER A 242 10.74 18.62 -1.64
CA SER A 242 12.15 18.44 -1.26
C SER A 242 12.38 17.34 -0.22
N ASP A 243 11.34 16.94 0.49
CA ASP A 243 11.32 15.80 1.43
C ASP A 243 11.06 14.45 0.73
N GLY A 244 11.00 14.43 -0.60
CA GLY A 244 10.73 13.22 -1.39
C GLY A 244 9.25 12.83 -1.46
N ARG A 245 8.34 13.57 -0.80
CA ARG A 245 6.89 13.34 -0.88
C ARG A 245 6.30 14.04 -2.10
N LEU A 246 5.20 13.51 -2.62
CA LEU A 246 4.43 14.15 -3.68
C LEU A 246 3.40 15.12 -3.09
N ARG A 247 3.06 16.15 -3.85
CA ARG A 247 1.93 17.05 -3.56
C ARG A 247 1.00 17.09 -4.76
N LEU A 248 -0.30 17.10 -4.50
CA LEU A 248 -1.31 17.39 -5.51
C LEU A 248 -1.90 18.77 -5.27
N ALA A 249 -1.92 19.60 -6.29
CA ALA A 249 -2.77 20.77 -6.36
C ALA A 249 -3.95 20.42 -7.25
N LEU A 250 -5.12 20.21 -6.64
CA LEU A 250 -6.36 19.89 -7.34
C LEU A 250 -7.15 21.16 -7.63
N THR A 251 -7.86 21.17 -8.75
CA THR A 251 -8.82 22.22 -9.10
C THR A 251 -10.23 21.65 -9.24
N GLY A 252 -11.25 22.50 -9.13
CA GLY A 252 -12.65 22.10 -9.27
C GLY A 252 -13.26 21.55 -7.96
N PRO A 253 -13.98 20.42 -7.97
CA PRO A 253 -14.72 19.92 -6.80
C PRO A 253 -13.85 19.42 -5.65
N PHE A 254 -12.55 19.25 -5.89
CA PHE A 254 -11.55 18.85 -4.90
C PHE A 254 -10.51 19.94 -4.64
N ASP A 255 -10.83 21.19 -5.01
CA ASP A 255 -9.91 22.32 -4.93
C ASP A 255 -9.17 22.37 -3.60
N GLY A 256 -7.85 22.44 -3.67
CA GLY A 256 -6.97 22.43 -2.50
C GLY A 256 -5.66 21.69 -2.72
N ARG A 257 -4.81 21.72 -1.69
CA ARG A 257 -3.54 21.01 -1.67
C ARG A 257 -3.66 19.72 -0.90
N TRP A 258 -3.15 18.65 -1.47
CA TRP A 258 -3.23 17.31 -0.91
C TRP A 258 -1.84 16.68 -0.79
N VAL A 259 -1.65 15.91 0.27
CA VAL A 259 -0.45 15.13 0.54
C VAL A 259 -0.82 13.67 0.81
N PRO A 260 0.09 12.72 0.54
CA PRO A 260 -0.10 11.34 0.97
C PRO A 260 -0.32 11.31 2.48
N TYR A 261 -1.36 10.61 2.90
CA TYR A 261 -1.62 10.33 4.31
C TYR A 261 -0.61 9.29 4.79
N VAL A 262 0.18 9.68 5.80
CA VAL A 262 1.12 8.80 6.48
C VAL A 262 0.50 8.45 7.84
N PRO A 263 0.21 7.18 8.10
CA PRO A 263 -0.42 6.77 9.35
C PRO A 263 0.59 6.87 10.51
N GLU A 264 0.68 8.02 11.18
CA GLU A 264 1.60 8.21 12.32
C GLU A 264 1.17 7.41 13.57
N THR A 265 -0.10 7.04 13.69
CA THR A 265 -0.64 6.41 14.91
C THR A 265 -1.51 5.17 14.67
N GLY A 266 -1.89 4.88 13.44
CA GLY A 266 -2.66 3.69 13.07
C GLY A 266 -3.05 3.84 11.61
N PHE A 267 -3.22 2.73 10.90
CA PHE A 267 -4.02 2.84 9.69
C PHE A 267 -5.39 3.36 10.07
N VAL A 268 -6.12 3.74 9.04
CA VAL A 268 -7.57 3.74 9.02
C VAL A 268 -8.16 2.31 9.26
N SER A 269 -7.56 1.54 10.17
CA SER A 269 -8.07 0.33 10.82
C SER A 269 -8.88 0.67 12.07
N ASP A 270 -9.03 1.94 12.44
CA ASP A 270 -10.11 2.38 13.33
C ASP A 270 -11.37 2.78 12.54
N LEU A 271 -11.36 2.60 11.21
CA LEU A 271 -12.54 2.75 10.37
C LEU A 271 -13.48 1.56 10.55
N ARG A 272 -14.59 1.78 11.23
CA ARG A 272 -15.77 0.93 11.13
C ARG A 272 -16.49 1.12 9.80
#